data_AF-A0A085VM09-F1
#
_entry.id   AF-A0A085VM09-F1
#
_cell.length_a   1.000
_cell.length_b   1.000
_cell.length_c   1.000
_cell.angle_alpha   90.00
_cell.angle_beta   90.00
_cell.angle_gamma   90.00
#
_symmetry.space_group_name_H-M   'P 1'
#
loop_
_entity.id
_entity.type
_entity.pdbx_description
1 polymer ?
#
loop_
_entity_poly.entity_id
_entity_poly.type
_entity_poly.pdbx_seq_one_letter_code
_entity_poly.pdbx_strand_id
1 'polypeptide(L)'
;MTKFLTLPLLLATALGLSACDKTSEDHVQDANEHVQESEQKQAEGKPQQAADEKVKAEKDYAEAHKAQATEDRHQAPSSAGLGYLKEPEKN
;
A
#
# COMPACT_ATOMS: atom_id res chain seq x y z
N MET A 1 -4.02 23.20 18.64
CA MET A 1 -5.07 22.26 18.19
C MET A 1 -4.92 22.06 16.68
N THR A 2 -4.00 21.16 16.30
CA THR A 2 -3.88 20.68 14.92
C THR A 2 -4.20 19.21 14.96
N LYS A 3 -5.27 18.88 14.24
CA LYS A 3 -5.93 17.57 14.20
C LYS A 3 -4.93 16.55 13.67
N PHE A 4 -4.52 15.62 14.54
CA PHE A 4 -3.92 14.36 14.12
C PHE A 4 -4.94 13.67 13.22
N LEU A 5 -4.65 13.64 11.92
CA LEU A 5 -5.42 12.91 10.94
C LEU A 5 -5.35 11.44 11.34
N THR A 6 -6.42 10.97 11.99
CA THR A 6 -6.70 9.57 12.22
C THR A 6 -6.85 8.91 10.85
N LEU A 7 -5.74 8.45 10.26
CA LEU A 7 -5.76 7.45 9.20
C LEU A 7 -6.21 6.15 9.88
N PRO A 8 -7.40 5.61 9.57
CA PRO A 8 -7.78 4.29 10.05
C PRO A 8 -6.86 3.31 9.32
N LEU A 9 -5.87 2.78 10.05
CA LEU A 9 -5.07 1.64 9.62
C LEU A 9 -6.05 0.53 9.22
N LEU A 10 -6.10 0.22 7.92
CA LEU A 10 -6.93 -0.84 7.40
C LEU A 10 -6.54 -2.14 8.11
N LEU A 11 -7.54 -2.85 8.63
CA LEU A 11 -7.37 -4.20 9.16
C LEU A 11 -6.93 -5.09 7.99
N ALA A 12 -5.61 -5.31 7.86
CA ALA A 12 -5.06 -6.39 7.06
C ALA A 12 -5.45 -7.71 7.71
N THR A 13 -6.63 -8.22 7.33
CA THR A 13 -7.05 -9.58 7.66
C THR A 13 -6.13 -10.55 6.94
N ALA A 14 -5.16 -11.07 7.70
CA ALA A 14 -4.22 -12.09 7.28
C ALA A 14 -4.95 -13.31 6.68
N LEU A 15 -4.81 -13.49 5.37
CA LEU A 15 -4.97 -14.76 4.70
C LEU A 15 -3.74 -14.97 3.82
N GLY A 16 -2.80 -15.80 4.27
CA GLY A 16 -1.73 -16.32 3.41
C GLY A 16 -0.34 -16.24 4.00
N LEU A 17 -0.03 -17.17 4.89
CA LEU A 17 1.32 -17.45 5.35
C LEU A 17 2.11 -18.12 4.20
N SER A 18 2.71 -17.34 3.30
CA SER A 18 3.85 -17.81 2.48
C SER A 18 4.63 -16.64 1.88
N ALA A 19 5.88 -16.50 2.34
CA ALA A 19 6.85 -15.41 2.13
C ALA A 19 6.58 -14.16 2.97
N CYS A 20 7.54 -13.82 3.85
CA CYS A 20 7.60 -12.54 4.57
C CYS A 20 7.96 -11.38 3.63
N ASP A 21 7.41 -11.36 2.41
CA ASP A 21 7.61 -10.26 1.46
C ASP A 21 6.69 -9.10 1.85
N LYS A 22 7.17 -7.87 1.66
CA LYS A 22 6.44 -6.64 1.97
C LYS A 22 5.18 -6.56 1.11
N THR A 23 4.09 -6.06 1.70
CA THR A 23 2.86 -5.84 0.94
C THR A 23 2.97 -4.61 0.04
N SER A 24 2.04 -4.44 -0.90
CA SER A 24 1.96 -3.18 -1.66
C SER A 24 1.85 -1.95 -0.75
N GLU A 25 1.10 -2.07 0.36
CA GLU A 25 0.90 -0.98 1.32
C GLU A 25 2.19 -0.63 2.07
N ASP A 26 2.99 -1.62 2.48
CA ASP A 26 4.30 -1.40 3.11
C ASP A 26 5.23 -0.61 2.18
N HIS A 27 5.31 -0.99 0.91
CA HIS A 27 6.14 -0.28 -0.07
C HIS A 27 5.66 1.16 -0.31
N VAL A 28 4.36 1.44 -0.25
CA VAL A 28 3.84 2.82 -0.32
C VAL A 28 4.21 3.62 0.92
N GLN A 29 4.22 3.00 2.11
CA GLN A 29 4.65 3.67 3.34
C GLN A 29 6.14 4.03 3.28
N ASP A 30 7.00 3.09 2.90
CA ASP A 30 8.44 3.34 2.75
C ASP A 30 8.69 4.46 1.72
N ALA A 31 7.98 4.46 0.59
CA ALA A 31 8.08 5.51 -0.41
C ALA A 31 7.75 6.90 0.16
N ASN A 32 6.73 7.00 1.00
CA ASN A 32 6.35 8.25 1.67
C ASN A 32 7.37 8.69 2.73
N GLU A 33 8.04 7.76 3.41
CA GLU A 33 9.15 8.08 4.31
C GLU A 33 10.34 8.65 3.54
N HIS A 34 10.71 8.06 2.40
CA HIS A 34 11.76 8.58 1.52
C HIS A 34 11.43 9.96 0.94
N VAL A 35 10.17 10.25 0.62
CA VAL A 35 9.74 11.60 0.21
C VAL A 35 9.93 12.61 1.34
N GLN A 36 9.51 12.29 2.57
CA GLN A 36 9.71 13.18 3.72
C GLN A 36 11.19 13.38 4.02
N GLU A 37 12.00 12.33 3.94
CA GLU A 37 13.43 12.41 4.15
C GLU A 37 14.11 13.26 3.06
N SER A 38 13.63 13.17 1.80
CA SER A 38 14.06 14.05 0.72
C SER A 38 13.81 15.52 1.05
N GLU A 39 12.60 15.86 1.49
CA GLU A 39 12.24 17.24 1.85
C GLU A 39 13.10 17.77 3.00
N GLN A 40 13.36 16.94 4.01
CA GLN A 40 14.27 17.28 5.10
C GLN A 40 15.69 17.51 4.59
N LYS A 41 16.23 16.63 3.74
CA LYS A 41 17.58 16.79 3.17
C LYS A 41 17.69 18.01 2.24
N GLN A 42 16.63 18.40 1.55
CA GLN A 42 16.62 19.67 0.80
C GLN A 42 16.73 20.86 1.73
N ALA A 43 15.95 20.87 2.82
CA ALA A 43 15.99 21.95 3.82
C ALA A 43 17.36 22.05 4.52
N GLU A 44 18.05 20.92 4.69
CA GLU A 44 19.42 20.85 5.23
C GLU A 44 20.52 21.27 4.22
N GLY A 45 20.14 21.64 2.99
CA GLY A 45 21.10 22.02 1.95
C GLY A 45 21.87 20.84 1.34
N LYS A 46 21.27 19.64 1.36
CA LYS A 46 21.82 18.39 0.78
C LYS A 46 21.01 17.94 -0.45
N PRO A 47 20.96 18.73 -1.54
CA PRO A 47 20.08 18.49 -2.67
C PRO A 47 20.37 17.18 -3.42
N GLN A 48 21.64 16.73 -3.43
CA GLN A 48 22.01 15.45 -4.04
C GLN A 48 21.41 14.27 -3.27
N GLN A 49 21.58 14.26 -1.95
CA GLN A 49 20.99 13.20 -1.11
C GLN A 49 19.47 13.24 -1.16
N ALA A 50 18.86 14.42 -1.25
CA ALA A 50 17.42 14.54 -1.45
C ALA A 50 16.96 13.95 -2.79
N ALA A 51 17.72 14.15 -3.87
CA ALA A 51 17.42 13.53 -5.15
C ALA A 51 17.55 12.00 -5.07
N ASP A 52 18.57 11.49 -4.38
CA ASP A 52 18.73 10.05 -4.13
C ASP A 52 17.54 9.46 -3.36
N GLU A 53 17.04 10.14 -2.32
CA GLU A 53 15.84 9.69 -1.60
C GLU A 53 14.60 9.71 -2.50
N LYS A 54 14.45 10.68 -3.41
CA LYS A 54 13.34 10.66 -4.38
C LYS A 54 13.42 9.47 -5.33
N VAL A 55 14.61 9.12 -5.79
CA VAL A 55 14.80 7.92 -6.65
C VAL A 55 14.43 6.65 -5.88
N LYS A 56 14.75 6.56 -4.58
CA LYS A 56 14.31 5.43 -3.75
C LYS A 56 12.79 5.39 -3.61
N ALA A 57 12.16 6.52 -3.31
CA ALA A 57 10.71 6.60 -3.25
C ALA A 57 10.03 6.13 -4.55
N GLU A 58 10.54 6.54 -5.72
CA GLU A 58 10.04 6.09 -7.02
C GLU A 58 10.19 4.58 -7.22
N LYS A 59 11.30 4.00 -6.73
CA LYS A 59 11.51 2.55 -6.75
C LYS A 59 10.52 1.82 -5.85
N ASP A 60 10.29 2.31 -4.64
CA ASP A 60 9.35 1.70 -3.71
C ASP A 60 7.91 1.78 -4.24
N TYR A 61 7.51 2.90 -4.85
CA TYR A 61 6.24 2.97 -5.59
C TYR A 61 6.14 1.94 -6.71
N ALA A 62 7.22 1.74 -7.47
CA ALA A 62 7.25 0.72 -8.53
C ALA A 62 7.17 -0.71 -7.97
N GLU A 63 7.78 -0.98 -6.81
CA GLU A 63 7.64 -2.26 -6.10
C GLU A 63 6.24 -2.44 -5.52
N ALA A 64 5.63 -1.39 -4.97
CA ALA A 64 4.25 -1.40 -4.51
C ALA A 64 3.28 -1.81 -5.61
N HIS A 65 3.43 -1.26 -6.81
CA HIS A 65 2.58 -1.62 -7.96
C HIS A 65 2.78 -3.07 -8.41
N LYS A 66 4.00 -3.60 -8.32
CA LYS A 66 4.29 -5.01 -8.62
C LYS A 66 3.67 -5.93 -7.57
N ALA A 67 3.85 -5.60 -6.29
CA ALA A 67 3.26 -6.32 -5.17
C ALA A 67 1.74 -6.35 -5.30
N GLN A 68 1.10 -5.20 -5.56
CA GLN A 68 -0.35 -5.10 -5.77
C GLN A 68 -0.84 -6.03 -6.88
N ALA A 69 -0.16 -6.05 -8.03
CA ALA A 69 -0.52 -6.91 -9.16
C ALA A 69 -0.35 -8.41 -8.87
N THR A 70 0.44 -8.78 -7.86
CA THR A 70 0.56 -10.16 -7.38
C THR A 70 -0.43 -10.47 -6.27
N GLU A 71 -0.68 -9.55 -5.36
CA GLU A 71 -1.64 -9.65 -4.28
C GLU A 71 -3.07 -9.75 -4.82
N ASP A 72 -3.46 -8.87 -5.75
CA ASP A 72 -4.77 -8.90 -6.42
C ASP A 72 -5.04 -10.23 -7.14
N ARG A 73 -3.99 -10.93 -7.58
CA ARG A 73 -4.10 -12.25 -8.22
C ARG A 73 -4.14 -13.41 -7.23
N HIS A 74 -3.71 -13.20 -5.99
CA HIS A 74 -3.80 -14.17 -4.90
C HIS A 74 -5.03 -13.95 -4.01
N GLN A 75 -5.67 -12.78 -4.09
CA GLN A 75 -7.00 -12.57 -3.56
C GLN A 75 -7.98 -13.46 -4.33
N ALA A 76 -8.55 -14.48 -3.66
CA ALA A 76 -9.70 -15.19 -4.18
C ALA A 76 -10.77 -14.15 -4.57
N PRO A 77 -11.44 -14.28 -5.73
CA PRO A 77 -12.48 -13.34 -6.13
C PRO A 77 -13.45 -13.23 -4.97
N SER A 78 -13.57 -12.02 -4.41
CA SER A 78 -14.41 -11.74 -3.26
C SER A 78 -15.79 -12.34 -3.50
N SER A 79 -16.09 -13.43 -2.81
CA SER A 79 -17.38 -14.12 -2.88
C SER A 79 -18.51 -13.30 -2.24
N ALA A 80 -18.25 -12.03 -1.90
CA ALA A 80 -19.26 -11.03 -1.56
C ALA A 80 -20.24 -10.75 -2.73
N GLY A 81 -19.96 -11.23 -3.94
CA GLY A 81 -20.89 -11.19 -5.08
C GLY A 81 -21.96 -12.28 -5.12
N LEU A 82 -21.95 -13.29 -4.24
CA LEU A 82 -22.89 -14.43 -4.29
C LEU A 82 -24.07 -14.33 -3.29
N GLY A 83 -24.34 -13.14 -2.74
CA GLY A 83 -25.52 -12.91 -1.89
C GLY A 83 -26.87 -12.77 -2.63
N TYR A 84 -26.87 -12.78 -3.96
CA TYR A 84 -28.07 -12.47 -4.77
C TYR A 84 -28.68 -13.65 -5.54
N LEU A 85 -28.20 -14.89 -5.36
CA LEU A 85 -28.97 -16.07 -5.79
C LEU A 85 -30.08 -16.37 -4.75
N LYS A 86 -30.97 -15.40 -4.55
CA LYS A 86 -32.27 -15.65 -3.95
C LYS A 86 -33.02 -16.52 -4.98
N GLU A 87 -33.16 -17.80 -4.67
CA GLU A 87 -34.04 -18.73 -5.38
C GLU A 87 -35.39 -18.04 -5.68
N PRO A 88 -35.92 -18.08 -6.92
CA PRO A 88 -37.28 -17.64 -7.15
C PRO A 88 -38.21 -18.67 -6.51
N GLU A 89 -38.63 -18.39 -5.28
CA GLU A 89 -39.84 -18.98 -4.72
C GLU A 89 -41.00 -18.53 -5.62
N LYS A 90 -41.46 -19.43 -6.50
CA LYS A 90 -42.72 -19.29 -7.22
C LYS A 90 -43.60 -20.48 -6.87
N ASN A 91 -44.70 -20.15 -6.19
CA ASN A 91 -45.95 -20.88 -6.00
C ASN A 91 -46.21 -22.06 -6.93
#